data_AF-A0A946JTX0-F1
#
_entry.id   AF-A0A946JTX0-F1
#
_cell.length_a   1.000
_cell.length_b   1.000
_cell.length_c   1.000
_cell.angle_alpha   90.00
_cell.angle_beta   90.00
_cell.angle_gamma   90.00
#
_symmetry.space_group_name_H-M   'P 1'
#
loop_
_entity.id
_entity.type
_entity.pdbx_description
1 polymer ?
#
loop_
_entity_poly.entity_id
_entity_poly.type
_entity_poly.pdbx_seq_one_letter_code
_entity_poly.pdbx_strand_id
1 'polypeptide(L)' 'MFDIKLLNDIDNKMARGSAKKVYMAGKRGNKSSSIVLTQIREELNKAEMMNDDIDGLLKGIG' A
#
# COMPACT_ATOMS: atom_id res chain seq x y z
N MET A 1 1.62 -9.12 9.82
CA MET A 1 1.07 -7.88 9.23
C MET A 1 2.10 -6.79 9.42
N PHE A 2 2.41 -5.99 8.39
CA PHE A 2 3.35 -4.86 8.51
C PHE A 2 2.72 -3.66 9.23
N ASP A 3 3.53 -2.70 9.69
CA ASP A 3 3.03 -1.47 10.32
C ASP A 3 2.52 -0.49 9.25
N ILE A 4 1.29 0.02 9.43
CA ILE A 4 0.70 1.05 8.57
C ILE A 4 1.57 2.31 8.48
N LYS A 5 2.40 2.60 9.49
CA LYS A 5 3.30 3.75 9.49
C LYS A 5 4.29 3.74 8.32
N LEU A 6 4.63 2.56 7.78
CA LEU A 6 5.50 2.44 6.60
C LEU A 6 4.89 3.09 5.35
N LEU A 7 3.57 3.27 5.31
CA LEU A 7 2.89 3.98 4.22
C LEU A 7 2.94 5.51 4.36
N ASN A 8 3.49 6.05 5.44
CA ASN A 8 3.60 7.50 5.62
C ASN A 8 4.59 8.14 4.66
N ASP A 9 5.61 7.38 4.25
CA ASP A 9 6.70 7.80 3.36
C ASP A 9 6.24 7.88 1.88
N ILE A 10 4.98 7.54 1.60
CA ILE A 10 4.33 7.87 0.33
C ILE A 10 3.98 9.37 0.33
N ASP A 11 4.75 10.15 -0.44
CA ASP A 11 4.57 11.61 -0.54
C ASP A 11 3.23 12.01 -1.14
N ASN A 12 2.79 11.27 -2.18
CA ASN A 12 1.50 11.54 -2.81
C ASN A 12 0.36 11.25 -1.81
N LYS A 13 -0.32 12.31 -1.35
CA LYS A 13 -1.39 12.23 -0.36
C LYS A 13 -2.54 11.30 -0.78
N MET A 14 -2.88 11.27 -2.07
CA MET A 14 -3.95 10.40 -2.59
C MET A 14 -3.49 8.95 -2.62
N ALA A 15 -2.28 8.67 -3.12
CA ALA A 15 -1.70 7.33 -3.13
C ALA A 15 -1.59 6.77 -1.71
N ARG A 16 -1.11 7.57 -0.77
CA ARG A 16 -1.05 7.21 0.66
C ARG A 16 -2.44 6.90 1.23
N GLY A 17 -3.44 7.71 0.90
CA GLY A 17 -4.82 7.48 1.33
C GLY A 17 -5.36 6.14 0.83
N SER A 18 -5.18 5.85 -0.46
CA SER A 18 -5.60 4.58 -1.07
C SER A 18 -4.85 3.39 -0.48
N ALA A 19 -3.53 3.48 -0.32
CA ALA A 19 -2.72 2.43 0.29
C ALA A 19 -3.19 2.10 1.73
N LYS A 20 -3.44 3.13 2.55
CA LYS A 20 -3.96 2.96 3.91
C LYS A 20 -5.37 2.38 3.94
N LYS A 21 -6.23 2.73 2.98
CA LYS A 21 -7.57 2.16 2.83
C LYS A 21 -7.50 0.64 2.57
N VAL A 22 -6.65 0.22 1.62
CA VAL A 22 -6.44 -1.20 1.31
C VAL A 22 -5.84 -1.93 2.52
N TYR A 23 -4.83 -1.34 3.17
CA TYR A 23 -4.25 -1.90 4.40
C TYR A 23 -5.30 -2.16 5.47
N MET A 24 -6.19 -1.19 5.74
CA MET A 24 -7.22 -1.32 6.76
C MET A 24 -8.26 -2.38 6.39
N ALA A 25 -8.64 -2.48 5.12
CA ALA A 25 -9.51 -3.55 4.63
C ALA A 25 -8.85 -4.93 4.82
N GLY A 26 -7.56 -5.05 4.48
CA GLY A 26 -6.77 -6.26 4.69
C GLY A 26 -6.64 -6.64 6.16
N LYS A 27 -6.41 -5.66 7.05
CA LYS A 27 -6.31 -5.86 8.50
C LYS A 27 -7.63 -6.36 9.09
N ARG A 28 -8.76 -5.78 8.68
CA ARG A 28 -10.09 -6.24 9.09
C ARG A 28 -10.42 -7.64 8.57
N GLY A 29 -9.95 -7.97 7.36
CA GLY A 29 -10.11 -9.29 6.75
C GLY A 29 -9.05 -10.32 7.17
N ASN A 30 -8.21 -10.01 8.16
CA ASN A 30 -7.13 -10.88 8.65
C ASN A 30 -6.20 -11.42 7.54
N LYS A 31 -5.98 -10.62 6.49
CA LYS A 31 -5.13 -10.98 5.34
C LYS A 31 -3.65 -10.91 5.71
N SER A 32 -2.83 -11.67 4.98
CA SER A 32 -1.37 -11.58 5.11
C SER A 32 -0.82 -10.28 4.50
N SER A 33 0.37 -9.88 4.96
CA SER A 33 1.09 -8.71 4.43
C SER A 33 1.27 -8.78 2.91
N SER A 34 1.64 -9.94 2.36
CA SER A 34 1.87 -10.14 0.93
C SER A 34 0.62 -9.87 0.09
N ILE A 35 -0.53 -10.39 0.52
CA ILE A 35 -1.81 -10.14 -0.16
C ILE A 35 -2.13 -8.64 -0.13
N VAL A 36 -1.97 -8.00 1.03
CA VAL A 36 -2.24 -6.57 1.18
C VAL A 36 -1.31 -5.72 0.30
N LEU A 37 -0.02 -6.05 0.22
CA LEU A 37 0.93 -5.34 -0.65
C LEU A 37 0.55 -5.46 -2.12
N THR A 38 0.19 -6.67 -2.59
CA THR A 38 -0.31 -6.86 -3.96
C THR A 38 -1.57 -6.04 -4.21
N GLN A 39 -2.52 -6.04 -3.29
CA GLN A 39 -3.75 -5.24 -3.42
C GLN A 39 -3.47 -3.73 -3.42
N ILE A 40 -2.49 -3.24 -2.65
CA ILE A 40 -2.09 -1.83 -2.68
C ILE A 40 -1.53 -1.49 -4.07
N ARG A 41 -0.63 -2.32 -4.61
CA ARG A 41 -0.07 -2.11 -5.97
C ARG A 41 -1.18 -2.07 -7.02
N GLU A 42 -2.12 -3.01 -6.97
CA GLU A 42 -3.26 -3.05 -7.90
C GLU A 42 -4.13 -1.79 -7.81
N GLU A 43 -4.47 -1.34 -6.59
CA GLU A 43 -5.31 -0.15 -6.39
C GLU A 43 -4.60 1.12 -6.88
N LEU A 44 -3.30 1.25 -6.60
CA LEU A 44 -2.52 2.40 -7.05
C LEU A 44 -2.30 2.42 -8.56
N ASN A 45 -2.09 1.25 -9.19
CA ASN A 45 -2.02 1.12 -10.64
C ASN A 45 -3.35 1.50 -11.30
N LYS A 46 -4.48 1.01 -10.77
CA LYS A 46 -5.83 1.36 -11.28
C LYS A 46 -6.14 2.85 -11.19
N ALA A 47 -5.60 3.52 -10.17
CA ALA A 47 -5.77 4.94 -9.97
C ALA A 47 -4.71 5.79 -10.69
N GLU A 48 -3.80 5.16 -11.47
CA GLU A 48 -2.66 5.83 -12.13
C GLU A 48 -1.79 6.64 -11.15
N MET A 49 -1.72 6.19 -9.90
CA MET A 49 -0.96 6.81 -8.81
C MET A 49 0.32 6.04 -8.46
N MET A 50 0.57 4.92 -9.13
CA MET A 50 1.77 4.12 -8.93
C MET A 50 2.98 4.80 -9.59
N ASN A 51 4.10 4.82 -8.90
CA ASN A 51 5.38 5.31 -9.42
C ASN A 51 6.54 4.48 -8.86
N ASP A 52 7.76 4.74 -9.36
CA ASP A 52 8.96 3.97 -9.00
C ASP A 52 9.30 4.11 -7.50
N ASP A 53 9.10 5.29 -6.91
CA ASP A 53 9.35 5.53 -5.48
C ASP A 53 8.42 4.68 -4.59
N ILE A 54 7.13 4.66 -4.92
CA ILE A 54 6.12 3.87 -4.22
C ILE A 54 6.40 2.38 -4.41
N ASP A 55 6.75 1.94 -5.62
CA ASP A 55 7.06 0.53 -5.86
C ASP A 55 8.31 0.09 -5.08
N GLY A 56 9.34 0.94 -5.04
CA GLY A 56 10.54 0.73 -4.23
C GLY A 56 10.23 0.63 -2.74
N LEU A 57 9.42 1.54 -2.22
CA LEU A 57 8.94 1.51 -0.84
C LEU A 57 8.17 0.21 -0.54
N LEU A 58 7.22 -0.17 -1.40
CA LEU A 58 6.41 -1.37 -1.20
C LEU A 58 7.24 -2.66 -1.28
N LYS A 59 8.28 -2.70 -2.12
CA LYS A 59 9.25 -3.81 -2.20
C LYS A 59 10.12 -3.90 -0.93
N GLY A 60 10.46 -2.75 -0.33
CA GLY A 60 11.21 -2.71 0.92
C GLY A 60 10.44 -3.23 2.14
N ILE A 61 9.10 -3.23 2.08
CA ILE A 61 8.23 -3.74 3.15
C ILE A 61 8.11 -5.28 3.11
N GLY A 62 8.19 -5.89 1.92
CA GLY A 62 8.03 -7.34 1.74
C GLY A 62 8.10 -7.81 0.30
#